data_AF-A0A7Z0SP57-F1
#
_entry.id   AF-A0A7Z0SP57-F1
#
_cell.length_a   1.000
_cell.length_b   1.000
_cell.length_c   1.000
_cell.angle_alpha   90.00
_cell.angle_beta   90.00
_cell.angle_gamma   90.00
#
_symmetry.space_group_name_H-M   'P 1'
#
loop_
_entity.id
_entity.type
_entity.pdbx_description
1 polymer ?
#
loop_
_entity_poly.entity_id
_entity_poly.type
_entity_poly.pdbx_seq_one_letter_code
_entity_poly.pdbx_strand_id
1 'polypeptide(L)' 'MQNARCIELYFVSQRVQKHVDGKLLADSTQALELQEQVYPPRHYFSREDVRWIYSPFRKYHLLSL' A
#
# COMPACT_ATOMS: atom_id res chain seq x y z
N MET A 1 27.50 -13.61 9.99
CA MET A 1 26.74 -12.33 10.04
C MET A 1 25.46 -12.56 9.25
N GLN A 2 24.32 -12.54 9.92
CA GLN A 2 23.04 -12.93 9.32
C GLN A 2 22.51 -11.78 8.47
N ASN A 3 22.65 -11.91 7.15
CA ASN A 3 22.19 -10.95 6.14
C ASN A 3 20.67 -11.11 5.90
N ALA A 4 19.88 -11.17 6.96
CA ALA A 4 18.42 -11.23 6.84
C ALA A 4 17.90 -9.80 6.72
N ARG A 5 17.37 -9.44 5.55
CA ARG A 5 16.57 -8.21 5.41
C ARG A 5 15.36 -8.37 6.34
N CYS A 6 15.33 -7.64 7.44
CA CYS A 6 14.20 -7.68 8.37
C CYS A 6 13.05 -6.91 7.72
N ILE A 7 11.97 -7.62 7.44
CA ILE A 7 10.71 -7.07 6.97
C ILE A 7 9.70 -7.23 8.11
N GLU A 8 9.18 -6.10 8.58
CA GLU A 8 8.18 -6.04 9.64
C GLU A 8 6.90 -5.36 9.13
N LEU A 9 5.75 -5.84 9.59
CA LEU A 9 4.43 -5.35 9.20
C LEU A 9 3.65 -4.93 10.44
N TYR A 10 3.09 -3.72 10.40
CA TYR A 10 2.32 -3.14 11.48
C TYR A 10 0.95 -2.71 11.00
N PHE A 11 -0.08 -2.98 11.80
CA PHE A 11 -1.41 -2.40 11.57
C PHE A 11 -1.40 -0.92 11.93
N VAL A 12 -1.90 -0.08 11.02
CA VAL A 12 -2.12 1.33 11.31
C VAL A 12 -3.50 1.48 11.92
N SER A 13 -3.56 1.89 13.19
CA SER A 13 -4.82 2.07 13.94
C SER A 13 -5.61 3.32 13.54
N GLN A 14 -5.03 4.16 12.68
CA GLN A 14 -5.59 5.43 12.23
C GLN A 14 -6.02 5.33 10.76
N ARG A 15 -7.02 6.13 10.38
CA ARG A 15 -7.40 6.27 8.97
C ARG A 15 -6.26 6.92 8.19
N VAL A 16 -5.83 6.29 7.11
CA VAL A 16 -4.76 6.79 6.25
C VAL A 16 -5.35 7.18 4.89
N GLN A 17 -5.11 8.43 4.50
CA GLN A 17 -5.46 8.94 3.17
C GLN A 17 -4.21 9.27 2.37
N LYS A 18 -4.16 8.82 1.12
CA LYS A 18 -3.10 9.18 0.18
C LYS A 18 -3.65 9.97 -0.99
N HIS A 19 -3.04 11.12 -1.21
CA HIS A 19 -3.34 12.00 -2.32
C HIS A 19 -2.14 12.05 -3.27
N VAL A 20 -2.39 11.99 -4.57
CA VAL A 20 -1.41 12.20 -5.64
C VAL A 20 -1.96 13.28 -6.53
N ASP A 21 -1.18 14.35 -6.77
CA ASP A 21 -1.59 15.53 -7.54
C ASP A 21 -2.95 16.11 -7.09
N GLY A 22 -3.17 16.17 -5.78
CA GLY A 22 -4.40 16.67 -5.17
C GLY A 22 -5.62 15.73 -5.28
N LYS A 23 -5.46 14.55 -5.87
CA LYS A 23 -6.53 13.56 -6.03
C LYS A 23 -6.40 12.45 -5.00
N LEU A 24 -7.49 12.14 -4.31
CA LEU A 24 -7.54 11.02 -3.37
C LEU A 24 -7.35 9.71 -4.14
N LEU A 25 -6.24 9.02 -3.87
CA LEU A 25 -5.88 7.74 -4.48
C LEU A 25 -6.22 6.56 -3.57
N ALA A 26 -6.02 6.70 -2.26
CA ALA A 26 -6.36 5.66 -1.30
C ALA A 26 -6.92 6.27 -0.02
N ASP A 27 -7.87 5.57 0.60
CA ASP A 27 -8.49 5.96 1.86
C ASP A 27 -8.86 4.70 2.65
N SER A 28 -8.08 4.38 3.69
CA SER A 28 -8.19 3.10 4.40
C SER A 28 -8.21 3.27 5.90
N THR A 29 -8.98 2.42 6.58
CA THR A 29 -8.93 2.23 8.05
C THR A 29 -8.19 0.96 8.44
N GLN A 30 -7.67 0.20 7.47
CA GLN A 30 -6.98 -1.08 7.67
C GLN A 30 -5.61 -1.10 6.97
N ALA A 31 -4.97 0.07 6.86
CA ALA A 31 -3.66 0.18 6.24
C ALA A 31 -2.60 -0.60 7.04
N LEU A 32 -1.62 -1.13 6.32
CA LEU A 32 -0.43 -1.77 6.89
C LEU A 32 0.79 -0.87 6.65
N GLU A 33 1.65 -0.72 7.65
CA GLU A 33 2.97 -0.14 7.49
C GLU A 33 4.02 -1.24 7.40
N LEU A 34 4.73 -1.28 6.27
CA LEU A 34 5.89 -2.10 6.03
C LEU A 34 7.15 -1.33 6.44
N GLN A 35 7.95 -1.93 7.30
CA GLN A 35 9.28 -1.45 7.64
C GLN A 35 10.32 -2.45 7.11
N GLU A 36 11.22 -1.96 6.26
CA GLU A 36 12.38 -2.70 5.79
C GLU A 36 13.62 -1.89 6.18
N GLN A 37 14.62 -2.56 6.80
CA GLN A 37 15.85 -1.88 7.18
C GLN A 37 16.47 -1.15 5.97
N VAL A 38 16.90 0.09 6.19
CA VAL A 38 17.51 0.98 5.18
C VAL A 38 16.52 1.63 4.18
N TYR A 39 15.21 1.37 4.30
CA TYR A 39 14.19 2.07 3.49
C TYR A 39 13.19 2.86 4.35
N PRO A 40 12.65 3.97 3.83
CA PRO A 40 11.52 4.63 4.45
C PRO A 40 10.31 3.68 4.56
N PRO A 41 9.49 3.79 5.63
CA PRO A 41 8.28 3.00 5.79
C PRO A 41 7.33 3.13 4.59
N ARG A 42 6.70 2.03 4.20
CA ARG A 42 5.75 1.98 3.08
C ARG A 42 4.37 1.60 3.57
N HIS A 43 3.37 2.35 3.13
CA HIS A 43 1.97 2.05 3.46
C HIS A 43 1.37 1.14 2.38
N TYR A 44 0.83 0.01 2.80
CA TYR A 44 0.02 -0.89 2.00
C TYR A 44 -1.44 -0.66 2.31
N PHE A 45 -2.24 -0.57 1.24
CA PHE A 45 -3.67 -0.36 1.29
C PHE A 45 -4.34 -1.58 0.69
N SER A 46 -5.45 -2.02 1.29
CA SER A 46 -6.30 -3.04 0.68
C SER A 46 -6.81 -2.54 -0.67
N ARG A 47 -7.10 -3.46 -1.58
CA ARG A 47 -7.39 -3.10 -2.97
C ARG A 47 -8.69 -2.30 -3.10
N GLU A 48 -9.66 -2.62 -2.28
CA GLU A 48 -10.96 -1.96 -2.13
C GLU A 48 -10.84 -0.49 -1.72
N ASP A 49 -9.79 -0.13 -0.99
CA ASP A 49 -9.56 1.23 -0.49
C ASP A 49 -8.85 2.14 -1.51
N VAL A 50 -8.41 1.56 -2.64
CA VAL A 50 -7.65 2.26 -3.69
C VAL A 50 -8.57 2.63 -4.86
N ARG A 51 -8.60 3.93 -5.21
CA ARG A 51 -9.34 4.46 -6.36
C ARG A 51 -8.64 4.07 -7.67
N TRP A 52 -9.20 3.06 -8.33
CA TRP A 52 -8.69 2.48 -9.58
C TRP A 52 -8.51 3.47 -10.74
N ILE A 53 -9.32 4.54 -10.80
CA ILE A 53 -9.27 5.53 -11.89
C ILE A 53 -7.89 6.21 -11.98
N TYR A 54 -7.19 6.33 -10.86
CA TYR A 54 -5.86 6.94 -10.76
C TYR A 54 -4.73 5.92 -10.57
N SER A 55 -5.07 4.64 -10.50
CA SER A 55 -4.08 3.57 -10.39
C SER A 55 -3.52 3.24 -11.77
N PRO A 56 -2.20 3.32 -12.00
CA PRO A 56 -1.59 2.93 -13.27
C PRO A 56 -1.74 1.42 -13.55
N PHE A 57 -2.20 0.63 -12.57
CA PHE A 57 -2.44 -0.80 -12.66
C PHE A 57 -3.76 -1.13 -13.38
N ARG A 58 -3.85 -0.75 -14.66
CA ARG A 58 -4.98 -1.05 -15.53
C ARG A 58 -4.71 -2.25 -16.47
N LYS A 59 -3.99 -3.29 -16.02
CA LYS A 59 -3.52 -4.36 -16.93
C LYS A 59 -3.78 -5.83 -16.59
N TYR A 60 -4.33 -6.20 -15.44
CA TYR A 60 -4.54 -7.63 -15.16
C TYR A 60 -5.88 -7.89 -14.48
N HIS A 61 -6.97 -7.88 -15.26
CA HIS A 61 -8.25 -8.47 -14.84
C HIS A 61 -9.07 -9.04 -16.00
N LEU A 62 -8.38 -9.60 -16.99
CA LEU A 62 -8.95 -10.50 -18.00
C LEU A 62 -7.87 -11.55 -18.23
N LEU A 63 -7.89 -12.62 -17.41
CA LEU A 63 -7.32 -13.96 -17.64
C LEU A 63 -7.27 -14.68 -16.29
N SER A 64 -8.41 -15.23 -15.86
CA SER A 64 -8.49 -16.53 -15.17
C SER A 64 -9.92 -17.05 -15.29
N LEU A 65 -10.16 -17.83 -16.34
CA LEU A 65 -11.15 -18.90 -16.36
C LEU A 65 -10.53 -20.12 -15.67
#